data_AF-A0A0M9ED32-F1
#
_entry.id   AF-A0A0M9ED32-F1
#
_cell.length_a   1.000
_cell.length_b   1.000
_cell.length_c   1.000
_cell.angle_alpha   90.00
_cell.angle_beta   90.00
_cell.angle_gamma   90.00
#
_symmetry.space_group_name_H-M   'P 1'
#
loop_
_entity.id
_entity.type
_entity.pdbx_description
1 polymer ?
#
loop_
_entity_poly.entity_id
_entity_poly.type
_entity_poly.pdbx_seq_one_letter_code
_entity_poly.pdbx_strand_id
1 'polypeptide(L)'
;DAELIANAVGINYDPQKKYTLLIIDQEEANKQNDVISFIPTFENMTSFAHSELSNQFEGFEDLIGATMTPEFSEFYEQVSEISREMEYDLSDKKQFNAFTKELDLSKTQIQLLGIRQTINNKLGANELFLGNGMTMDKNLQTNTTPFGEIDNDINYGPIEIFTYDKKPQTLSQLEKSGILKRISLNT
;
A
#
# COMPACT_ATOMS: atom_id res chain seq x y z
N ASP A 1 13.56 15.38 9.97
CA ASP A 1 12.37 15.12 10.79
C ASP A 1 11.68 13.87 10.26
N ALA A 2 11.58 12.82 11.07
CA ALA A 2 11.02 11.55 10.65
C ALA A 2 9.49 11.59 10.52
N GLU A 3 8.82 12.39 11.34
CA GLU A 3 7.36 12.52 11.34
C GLU A 3 6.91 13.22 10.06
N LEU A 4 7.52 14.37 9.74
CA LEU A 4 7.19 15.13 8.52
C LEU A 4 7.38 14.28 7.25
N ILE A 5 8.48 13.52 7.16
CA ILE A 5 8.76 12.67 6.01
C ILE A 5 7.76 11.51 5.95
N ALA A 6 7.51 10.82 7.06
CA ALA A 6 6.56 9.70 7.10
C ALA A 6 5.16 10.15 6.65
N ASN A 7 4.68 11.27 7.18
CA ASN A 7 3.37 11.80 6.83
C ASN A 7 3.28 12.22 5.36
N ALA A 8 4.35 12.83 4.81
CA ALA A 8 4.39 13.28 3.42
C ALA A 8 4.42 12.11 2.42
N VAL A 9 4.86 10.92 2.85
CA VAL A 9 4.93 9.71 2.00
C VAL A 9 3.90 8.65 2.40
N GLY A 10 2.81 9.05 3.07
CA GLY A 10 1.69 8.15 3.35
C GLY A 10 2.05 7.01 4.31
N ILE A 11 2.85 7.28 5.34
CA ILE A 11 3.23 6.30 6.38
C ILE A 11 2.69 6.76 7.74
N ASN A 12 2.12 5.82 8.51
CA ASN A 12 1.78 6.04 9.90
C ASN A 12 3.04 6.18 10.77
N TYR A 13 3.33 7.39 11.25
CA TYR A 13 4.45 7.67 12.16
C TYR A 13 4.21 7.08 13.55
N ASP A 14 5.26 6.51 14.14
CA ASP A 14 5.30 5.93 15.48
C ASP A 14 6.52 6.50 16.23
N PRO A 15 6.32 7.35 17.25
CA PRO A 15 7.42 8.02 17.94
C PRO A 15 8.33 7.08 18.75
N GLN A 16 7.93 5.82 18.96
CA GLN A 16 8.74 4.83 19.65
C GLN A 16 9.69 4.08 18.70
N LYS A 17 9.55 4.27 17.38
CA LYS A 17 10.36 3.59 16.37
C LYS A 17 11.48 4.48 15.85
N LYS A 18 12.52 3.82 15.34
CA LYS A 18 13.64 4.47 14.66
C LYS A 18 13.46 4.38 13.15
N TYR A 19 13.67 5.51 12.48
CA TYR A 19 13.47 5.62 11.04
C TYR A 19 14.79 5.81 10.30
N THR A 20 14.89 5.20 9.13
CA THR A 20 16.01 5.35 8.19
C THR A 20 15.42 5.58 6.80
N LEU A 21 15.86 6.62 6.11
CA LEU A 21 15.56 6.83 4.71
C LEU A 21 16.56 6.06 3.86
N LEU A 22 16.05 5.24 2.96
CA LEU A 22 16.84 4.55 1.94
C LEU A 22 16.68 5.30 0.62
N ILE A 23 17.79 5.76 0.05
CA ILE A 23 17.81 6.33 -1.31
C ILE A 23 18.41 5.27 -2.22
N ILE A 24 17.68 4.86 -3.25
CA ILE A 24 18.07 3.81 -4.19
C ILE A 24 18.10 4.42 -5.59
N ASP A 25 19.23 4.27 -6.29
CA ASP A 25 19.31 4.57 -7.71
C ASP A 25 18.56 3.47 -8.49
N GLN A 26 17.33 3.77 -8.91
CA GLN A 26 16.51 2.80 -9.64
C GLN A 26 17.08 2.47 -11.01
N GLU A 27 17.76 3.39 -11.70
CA GLU A 27 18.33 3.10 -13.02
C GLU A 27 19.42 2.03 -12.91
N GLU A 28 20.32 2.19 -11.93
CA GLU A 28 21.37 1.21 -11.67
C GLU A 28 20.83 -0.10 -11.09
N ALA A 29 19.82 -0.05 -10.22
CA ALA A 29 19.16 -1.26 -9.71
C ALA A 29 18.50 -2.08 -10.84
N ASN A 30 17.81 -1.40 -11.77
CA ASN A 30 17.09 -2.03 -12.87
C ASN A 30 18.01 -2.67 -13.92
N LYS A 31 19.28 -2.22 -14.02
CA LYS A 31 20.28 -2.88 -14.89
C LYS A 31 20.58 -4.32 -14.46
N GLN A 32 20.29 -4.67 -13.20
CA GLN A 32 20.67 -5.96 -12.61
C GLN A 32 19.48 -6.88 -12.34
N ASN A 33 18.26 -6.34 -12.34
CA ASN A 33 17.07 -7.01 -11.82
C ASN A 33 15.90 -7.00 -12.81
N ASP A 34 14.99 -7.96 -12.65
CA ASP A 34 13.73 -8.02 -13.39
C ASP A 34 12.70 -7.16 -12.64
N VAL A 35 12.65 -5.87 -13.02
CA VAL A 35 11.90 -4.84 -12.31
C VAL A 35 10.77 -4.30 -13.17
N ILE A 36 9.59 -4.21 -12.58
CA ILE A 36 8.42 -3.56 -13.16
C ILE A 36 8.16 -2.29 -12.35
N SER A 37 7.97 -1.16 -13.02
CA SER A 37 7.60 0.09 -12.36
C SER A 37 6.50 0.82 -13.11
N PHE A 38 5.53 1.36 -12.38
CA PHE A 38 4.41 2.12 -12.93
C PHE A 38 3.80 3.06 -11.89
N ILE A 39 3.03 4.04 -12.36
CA ILE A 39 2.20 4.89 -11.49
C ILE A 39 0.99 4.07 -11.03
N PRO A 40 0.82 3.82 -9.72
CA PRO A 40 -0.18 2.89 -9.22
C PRO A 40 -1.57 3.55 -9.19
N THR A 41 -2.17 3.70 -10.37
CA THR A 41 -3.61 3.98 -10.47
C THR A 41 -4.40 2.72 -10.14
N PHE A 42 -5.69 2.85 -9.81
CA PHE A 42 -6.58 1.70 -9.63
C PHE A 42 -6.56 0.74 -10.83
N GLU A 43 -6.59 1.27 -12.04
CA GLU A 43 -6.53 0.49 -13.28
C GLU A 43 -5.20 -0.27 -13.41
N ASN A 44 -4.08 0.41 -13.19
CA ASN A 44 -2.75 -0.20 -13.32
C ASN A 44 -2.53 -1.26 -12.23
N MET A 45 -2.95 -0.97 -11.00
CA MET A 45 -2.82 -1.90 -9.88
C MET A 45 -3.73 -3.13 -10.05
N THR A 46 -4.95 -2.93 -10.55
CA THR A 46 -5.86 -4.03 -10.93
C THR A 46 -5.21 -4.92 -11.98
N SER A 47 -4.73 -4.34 -13.08
CA SER A 47 -4.08 -5.07 -14.17
C SER A 47 -2.87 -5.86 -13.67
N PHE A 48 -2.06 -5.24 -12.82
CA PHE A 48 -0.88 -5.88 -12.25
C PHE A 48 -1.25 -7.02 -11.28
N ALA A 49 -2.22 -6.80 -10.40
CA ALA A 49 -2.74 -7.82 -9.49
C ALA A 49 -3.32 -9.02 -10.26
N HIS A 50 -4.02 -8.79 -11.38
CA HIS A 50 -4.43 -9.89 -12.26
C HIS A 50 -3.23 -10.68 -12.79
N SER A 51 -2.17 -10.02 -13.26
CA SER A 51 -1.01 -10.73 -13.81
C SER A 51 -0.24 -11.55 -12.76
N GLU A 52 -0.13 -11.05 -11.53
CA GLU A 52 0.77 -11.63 -10.52
C GLU A 52 0.05 -12.46 -9.45
N LEU A 53 -1.26 -12.23 -9.23
CA LEU A 53 -2.00 -12.83 -8.11
C LEU A 53 -3.25 -13.63 -8.52
N SER A 54 -3.67 -13.67 -9.79
CA SER A 54 -4.92 -14.36 -10.18
C SER A 54 -4.98 -15.82 -9.70
N ASN A 55 -3.85 -16.53 -9.66
CA ASN A 55 -3.78 -17.90 -9.15
C ASN A 55 -4.11 -18.05 -7.65
N GLN A 56 -4.10 -16.95 -6.88
CA GLN A 56 -4.50 -16.93 -5.46
C GLN A 56 -6.01 -16.68 -5.29
N PHE A 57 -6.72 -16.36 -6.36
CA PHE A 57 -8.14 -16.00 -6.35
C PHE A 57 -8.96 -16.87 -7.30
N GLU A 58 -8.61 -18.15 -7.44
CA GLU A 58 -9.27 -19.08 -8.36
C GLU A 58 -10.81 -19.06 -8.20
N GLY A 59 -11.52 -18.71 -9.26
CA GLY A 59 -12.98 -18.58 -9.29
C GLY A 59 -13.52 -17.23 -8.79
N PHE A 60 -12.65 -16.29 -8.45
CA PHE A 60 -12.96 -14.95 -7.95
C PHE A 60 -12.08 -13.87 -8.58
N GLU A 61 -11.40 -14.17 -9.69
CA GLU A 61 -10.44 -13.27 -10.34
C GLU A 61 -11.11 -11.94 -10.73
N ASP A 62 -12.33 -12.00 -11.25
CA ASP A 62 -13.12 -10.82 -11.65
C ASP A 62 -13.42 -9.86 -10.49
N LEU A 63 -13.28 -10.32 -9.24
CA LEU A 63 -13.48 -9.48 -8.05
C LEU A 63 -12.27 -8.61 -7.72
N ILE A 64 -11.10 -8.81 -8.34
CA ILE A 64 -9.92 -7.94 -8.12
C ILE A 64 -10.28 -6.48 -8.41
N GLY A 65 -10.85 -6.22 -9.59
CA GLY A 65 -11.24 -4.86 -10.00
C GLY A 65 -12.29 -4.23 -9.06
N ALA A 66 -13.21 -5.04 -8.51
CA ALA A 66 -14.20 -4.56 -7.55
C ALA A 66 -13.60 -4.10 -6.21
N THR A 67 -12.38 -4.53 -5.88
CA THR A 67 -11.64 -4.10 -4.68
C THR A 67 -10.67 -2.95 -4.92
N MET A 68 -10.56 -2.51 -6.18
CA MET A 68 -9.64 -1.46 -6.63
C MET A 68 -10.46 -0.29 -7.17
N THR A 69 -11.34 0.25 -6.32
CA THR A 69 -12.14 1.45 -6.63
C THR A 69 -12.02 2.45 -5.49
N PRO A 70 -12.34 3.74 -5.72
CA PRO A 70 -12.36 4.74 -4.66
C PRO A 70 -13.26 4.33 -3.48
N GLU A 71 -14.47 3.84 -3.78
CA GLU A 71 -15.46 3.44 -2.77
C GLU A 71 -14.98 2.25 -1.94
N PHE A 72 -14.30 1.29 -2.57
CA PHE A 72 -13.74 0.16 -1.84
C PHE A 72 -12.52 0.57 -1.01
N SER A 73 -11.69 1.50 -1.50
CA SER A 73 -10.58 2.05 -0.72
C SER A 73 -11.08 2.78 0.54
N GLU A 74 -12.14 3.59 0.43
CA GLU A 74 -12.76 4.23 1.59
C GLU A 74 -13.30 3.20 2.60
N PHE A 75 -14.00 2.17 2.12
CA PHE A 75 -14.42 1.06 2.98
C PHE A 75 -13.23 0.34 3.63
N TYR A 76 -12.16 0.11 2.88
CA TYR A 76 -10.97 -0.59 3.36
C TYR A 76 -10.19 0.24 4.41
N GLU A 77 -10.17 1.56 4.27
CA GLU A 77 -9.65 2.48 5.29
C GLU A 77 -10.39 2.32 6.61
N GLN A 78 -11.72 2.44 6.59
CA GLN A 78 -12.57 2.29 7.78
C GLN A 78 -12.38 0.92 8.43
N VAL A 79 -12.36 -0.14 7.63
CA VAL A 79 -12.12 -1.51 8.13
C VAL A 79 -10.74 -1.63 8.81
N SER A 80 -9.71 -1.02 8.22
CA SER A 80 -8.35 -1.04 8.76
C SER A 80 -8.22 -0.24 10.06
N GLU A 81 -8.96 0.87 10.19
CA GLU A 81 -9.06 1.63 11.44
C GLU A 81 -9.74 0.81 12.53
N ILE A 82 -10.94 0.28 12.25
CA ILE A 82 -11.70 -0.52 13.21
C ILE A 82 -10.89 -1.75 13.64
N SER A 83 -10.20 -2.43 12.72
CA SER A 83 -9.37 -3.58 13.09
C SER A 83 -8.23 -3.20 14.03
N ARG A 84 -7.61 -2.02 13.85
CA ARG A 84 -6.58 -1.51 14.76
C ARG A 84 -7.15 -1.19 16.14
N GLU A 85 -8.28 -0.52 16.22
CA GLU A 85 -8.95 -0.19 17.49
C GLU A 85 -9.34 -1.45 18.27
N MET A 86 -9.73 -2.50 17.55
CA MET A 86 -10.10 -3.81 18.11
C MET A 86 -8.89 -4.76 18.26
N GLU A 87 -7.67 -4.29 17.99
CA GLU A 87 -6.42 -5.06 18.09
C GLU A 87 -6.37 -6.35 17.24
N TYR A 88 -7.03 -6.36 16.07
CA TYR A 88 -6.95 -7.45 15.10
C TYR A 88 -5.89 -7.21 14.02
N ASP A 89 -5.04 -8.20 13.79
CA ASP A 89 -4.14 -8.27 12.65
C ASP A 89 -4.83 -8.92 11.44
N LEU A 90 -5.21 -8.11 10.45
CA LEU A 90 -5.85 -8.59 9.22
C LEU A 90 -4.95 -9.46 8.33
N SER A 91 -3.63 -9.44 8.55
CA SER A 91 -2.70 -10.32 7.84
C SER A 91 -2.66 -11.74 8.43
N ASP A 92 -3.07 -11.92 9.69
CA ASP A 92 -3.22 -13.22 10.31
C ASP A 92 -4.60 -13.82 9.97
N LYS A 93 -4.59 -15.02 9.38
CA LYS A 93 -5.83 -15.68 8.92
C LYS A 93 -6.84 -15.97 10.05
N LYS A 94 -6.38 -16.28 11.26
CA LYS A 94 -7.30 -16.57 12.38
C LYS A 94 -7.94 -15.30 12.88
N GLN A 95 -7.15 -14.23 13.02
CA GLN A 95 -7.61 -12.92 13.42
C GLN A 95 -8.54 -12.31 12.38
N PHE A 96 -8.20 -12.40 11.08
CA PHE A 96 -9.09 -12.00 9.99
C PHE A 96 -10.48 -12.67 10.06
N ASN A 97 -10.51 -13.99 10.26
CA ASN A 97 -11.78 -14.72 10.37
C ASN A 97 -12.58 -14.35 11.63
N ALA A 98 -11.90 -14.06 12.74
CA ALA A 98 -12.55 -13.61 13.97
C ALA A 98 -13.12 -12.20 13.79
N PHE A 99 -12.34 -11.28 13.24
CA PHE A 99 -12.73 -9.91 12.94
C PHE A 99 -13.95 -9.84 12.02
N THR A 100 -13.91 -10.55 10.89
CA THR A 100 -15.02 -10.54 9.92
C THR A 100 -16.31 -11.14 10.49
N LYS A 101 -16.20 -12.07 11.43
CA LYS A 101 -17.35 -12.61 12.16
C LYS A 101 -17.89 -11.62 13.19
N GLU A 102 -17.01 -10.91 13.90
CA GLU A 102 -17.39 -9.90 14.90
C GLU A 102 -18.17 -8.75 14.27
N LEU A 103 -17.77 -8.34 13.05
CA LEU A 103 -18.49 -7.33 12.26
C LEU A 103 -19.72 -7.85 11.50
N ASP A 104 -20.07 -9.14 11.67
CA ASP A 104 -21.18 -9.80 10.98
C ASP A 104 -21.18 -9.58 9.45
N LEU A 105 -19.99 -9.63 8.83
CA LEU A 105 -19.85 -9.41 7.40
C LEU A 105 -20.47 -10.56 6.60
N SER A 106 -21.17 -10.21 5.52
CA SER A 106 -21.68 -11.20 4.57
C SER A 106 -20.54 -11.95 3.87
N LYS A 107 -20.82 -13.15 3.34
CA LYS A 107 -19.83 -13.95 2.59
C LYS A 107 -19.15 -13.16 1.46
N THR A 108 -19.91 -12.34 0.74
CA THR A 108 -19.38 -11.51 -0.34
C THR A 108 -18.44 -10.42 0.18
N GLN A 109 -18.79 -9.76 1.28
CA GLN A 109 -17.92 -8.76 1.91
C GLN A 109 -16.62 -9.39 2.42
N ILE A 110 -16.70 -10.57 3.04
CA ILE A 110 -15.52 -11.32 3.49
C ILE A 110 -14.61 -11.65 2.30
N GLN A 111 -15.17 -12.08 1.17
CA GLN A 111 -14.40 -12.41 -0.04
C GLN A 111 -13.70 -11.17 -0.61
N LEU A 112 -14.43 -10.07 -0.79
CA LEU A 112 -13.85 -8.81 -1.30
C LEU A 112 -12.77 -8.26 -0.37
N LEU A 113 -13.04 -8.25 0.94
CA LEU A 113 -12.06 -7.81 1.93
C LEU A 113 -10.81 -8.70 1.93
N GLY A 114 -10.98 -10.02 1.79
CA GLY A 114 -9.86 -10.97 1.71
C GLY A 114 -9.00 -10.76 0.46
N ILE A 115 -9.62 -10.46 -0.68
CA ILE A 115 -8.90 -10.11 -1.92
C ILE A 115 -8.12 -8.81 -1.71
N ARG A 116 -8.77 -7.75 -1.22
CA ARG A 116 -8.08 -6.47 -0.96
C ARG A 116 -6.93 -6.62 0.02
N GLN A 117 -7.13 -7.36 1.12
CA GLN A 117 -6.09 -7.61 2.11
C GLN A 117 -4.93 -8.40 1.51
N THR A 118 -5.19 -9.36 0.61
CA THR A 118 -4.13 -10.09 -0.08
C THR A 118 -3.33 -9.15 -0.98
N ILE A 119 -4.00 -8.24 -1.70
CA ILE A 119 -3.34 -7.25 -2.55
C ILE A 119 -2.52 -6.28 -1.69
N ASN A 120 -3.03 -5.81 -0.55
CA ASN A 120 -2.23 -5.03 0.40
C ASN A 120 -0.98 -5.80 0.86
N ASN A 121 -1.16 -7.03 1.37
CA ASN A 121 -0.06 -7.85 1.89
C ASN A 121 1.03 -8.17 0.85
N LYS A 122 0.68 -8.23 -0.44
CA LYS A 122 1.60 -8.63 -1.52
C LYS A 122 2.12 -7.48 -2.35
N LEU A 123 1.29 -6.47 -2.60
CA LEU A 123 1.54 -5.38 -3.54
C LEU A 123 1.45 -3.99 -2.89
N GLY A 124 1.17 -3.90 -1.58
CA GLY A 124 1.26 -2.65 -0.84
C GLY A 124 0.11 -1.66 -1.07
N ALA A 125 -0.99 -2.06 -1.71
CA ALA A 125 -2.21 -1.25 -1.82
C ALA A 125 -2.95 -1.16 -0.47
N ASN A 126 -2.34 -0.43 0.46
CA ASN A 126 -2.75 -0.31 1.86
C ASN A 126 -4.00 0.57 2.03
N GLU A 127 -4.31 0.92 3.28
CA GLU A 127 -5.46 1.75 3.64
C GLU A 127 -5.35 3.20 3.19
N LEU A 128 -4.14 3.68 2.90
CA LEU A 128 -3.85 5.05 2.44
C LEU A 128 -3.72 5.14 0.91
N PHE A 129 -3.91 4.01 0.21
CA PHE A 129 -3.75 3.93 -1.25
C PHE A 129 -4.90 4.64 -1.98
N LEU A 130 -4.58 5.77 -2.60
CA LEU A 130 -5.53 6.65 -3.28
C LEU A 130 -5.96 6.15 -4.66
N GLY A 131 -5.12 5.36 -5.32
CA GLY A 131 -5.38 4.81 -6.66
C GLY A 131 -5.43 5.85 -7.78
N ASN A 132 -4.93 7.06 -7.54
CA ASN A 132 -4.83 8.14 -8.52
C ASN A 132 -3.39 8.51 -8.90
N GLY A 133 -2.41 7.73 -8.41
CA GLY A 133 -0.99 7.94 -8.66
C GLY A 133 -0.32 8.96 -7.74
N MET A 134 -1.05 9.54 -6.79
CA MET A 134 -0.51 10.43 -5.76
C MET A 134 -0.47 9.73 -4.42
N THR A 135 0.53 10.07 -3.59
CA THR A 135 0.58 9.63 -2.20
C THR A 135 -0.34 10.46 -1.32
N MET A 136 -1.00 9.84 -0.35
CA MET A 136 -1.74 10.57 0.68
C MET A 136 -0.77 11.34 1.58
N ASP A 137 -0.89 12.67 1.63
CA ASP A 137 -0.14 13.51 2.56
C ASP A 137 -0.95 13.74 3.84
N LYS A 138 -0.47 13.13 4.92
CA LYS A 138 -1.12 13.14 6.22
C LYS A 138 -0.85 14.40 7.04
N ASN A 139 0.01 15.30 6.56
CA ASN A 139 0.21 16.61 7.19
C ASN A 139 -0.96 17.57 6.93
N LEU A 140 -1.86 17.19 6.04
CA LEU A 140 -2.98 18.02 5.60
C LEU A 140 -4.25 17.58 6.32
N GLN A 141 -5.04 18.56 6.76
CA GLN A 141 -6.38 18.30 7.26
C GLN A 141 -7.36 18.43 6.10
N THR A 142 -7.98 17.34 5.71
CA THR A 142 -9.07 17.34 4.73
C THR A 142 -10.38 16.98 5.44
N ASN A 143 -11.47 17.65 5.07
CA ASN A 143 -12.82 17.31 5.55
C ASN A 143 -13.50 16.25 4.67
N THR A 144 -12.82 15.80 3.62
CA THR A 144 -13.27 14.83 2.62
C THR A 144 -12.19 13.77 2.41
N THR A 145 -12.61 12.54 2.13
CA THR A 145 -11.69 11.45 1.80
C THR A 145 -11.07 11.73 0.42
N PRO A 146 -9.73 11.65 0.26
CA PRO A 146 -9.05 12.03 -0.99
C PRO A 146 -8.99 10.88 -2.03
N PHE A 147 -9.81 9.84 -1.86
CA PHE A 147 -9.82 8.69 -2.77
C PHE A 147 -10.45 9.03 -4.12
N GLY A 148 -9.89 8.48 -5.19
CA GLY A 148 -10.38 8.72 -6.55
C GLY A 148 -9.70 9.89 -7.23
N GLU A 149 -10.42 10.61 -8.09
CA GLU A 149 -9.82 11.63 -8.96
C GLU A 149 -9.13 12.76 -8.17
N ILE A 150 -8.10 13.35 -8.78
CA ILE A 150 -7.36 14.46 -8.19
C ILE A 150 -8.27 15.69 -8.11
N ASP A 151 -8.46 16.20 -6.90
CA ASP A 151 -9.16 17.45 -6.65
C ASP A 151 -8.15 18.60 -6.47
N ASN A 152 -8.34 19.72 -7.17
CA ASN A 152 -7.46 20.89 -7.05
C ASN A 152 -7.59 21.60 -5.69
N ASP A 153 -8.67 21.37 -4.97
CA ASP A 153 -8.90 21.91 -3.63
C ASP A 153 -8.27 21.03 -2.53
N ILE A 154 -7.75 19.85 -2.89
CA ILE A 154 -7.05 18.92 -2.00
C ILE A 154 -5.55 18.95 -2.33
N ASN A 155 -4.72 19.11 -1.31
CA ASN A 155 -3.29 18.93 -1.46
C ASN A 155 -2.94 17.43 -1.31
N TYR A 156 -1.99 16.96 -2.11
CA TYR A 156 -1.51 15.57 -2.09
C TYR A 156 -0.02 15.54 -1.79
N GLY A 157 0.48 14.36 -1.44
CA GLY A 157 1.91 14.08 -1.34
C GLY A 157 2.60 14.01 -2.71
N PRO A 158 3.81 13.45 -2.77
CA PRO A 158 4.50 13.25 -4.04
C PRO A 158 3.76 12.26 -4.95
N ILE A 159 4.16 12.23 -6.23
CA ILE A 159 3.76 11.17 -7.16
C ILE A 159 4.26 9.83 -6.62
N GLU A 160 3.37 8.84 -6.61
CA GLU A 160 3.70 7.48 -6.21
C GLU A 160 4.25 6.69 -7.41
N ILE A 161 5.33 5.96 -7.18
CA ILE A 161 5.88 4.99 -8.13
C ILE A 161 5.87 3.65 -7.43
N PHE A 162 5.06 2.72 -7.93
CA PHE A 162 5.12 1.35 -7.50
C PHE A 162 6.23 0.63 -8.26
N THR A 163 7.08 -0.09 -7.52
CA THR A 163 8.18 -0.87 -8.08
C THR A 163 8.10 -2.29 -7.52
N TYR A 164 8.03 -3.27 -8.42
CA TYR A 164 8.09 -4.69 -8.10
C TYR A 164 9.36 -5.30 -8.68
N ASP A 165 10.26 -5.71 -7.79
CA ASP A 165 11.49 -6.39 -8.13
C ASP A 165 11.31 -7.90 -7.92
N LYS A 166 11.37 -8.67 -9.02
CA LYS A 166 11.21 -10.14 -8.98
C LYS A 166 12.45 -10.85 -8.42
N LYS A 167 13.60 -10.16 -8.37
CA LYS A 167 14.89 -10.71 -7.92
C LYS A 167 15.63 -9.68 -7.05
N PRO A 168 15.03 -9.28 -5.91
CA PRO A 168 15.58 -8.21 -5.12
C PRO A 168 16.94 -8.60 -4.54
N GLN A 169 17.91 -7.72 -4.69
CA GLN A 169 19.17 -7.81 -3.96
C GLN A 169 18.95 -7.41 -2.50
N THR A 170 19.78 -7.94 -1.61
CA THR A 170 19.77 -7.50 -0.21
C THR A 170 20.24 -6.06 -0.10
N LEU A 171 19.76 -5.33 0.91
CA LEU A 171 20.20 -3.94 1.15
C LEU A 171 21.74 -3.84 1.30
N SER A 172 22.39 -4.87 1.85
CA SER A 172 23.85 -4.90 1.97
C SER A 172 24.56 -5.03 0.61
N GLN A 173 23.99 -5.76 -0.34
CA GLN A 173 24.53 -5.87 -1.70
C GLN A 173 24.40 -4.53 -2.44
N LEU A 174 23.23 -3.89 -2.37
CA LEU A 174 22.98 -2.59 -2.99
C LEU A 174 23.88 -1.48 -2.42
N GLU A 175 24.15 -1.51 -1.12
CA GLU A 175 25.05 -0.54 -0.48
C GLU A 175 26.52 -0.76 -0.91
N LYS A 176 26.95 -2.03 -1.01
CA LYS A 176 28.30 -2.37 -1.49
C LYS A 176 28.52 -2.01 -2.96
N SER A 177 27.47 -2.05 -3.78
CA SER A 177 27.52 -1.63 -5.19
C SER A 177 27.35 -0.12 -5.39
N GLY A 178 27.13 0.64 -4.31
CA GLY A 178 26.92 2.09 -4.37
C GLY A 178 25.53 2.50 -4.87
N ILE A 179 24.62 1.55 -5.09
CA ILE A 179 23.24 1.78 -5.57
C ILE A 179 22.34 2.32 -4.45
N LEU A 180 22.62 1.95 -3.20
CA LEU A 180 21.85 2.35 -2.03
C LEU A 180 22.64 3.25 -1.08
N LYS A 181 21.99 4.32 -0.61
CA LYS A 181 22.47 5.18 0.48
C LYS A 181 21.48 5.18 1.64
N ARG A 182 21.97 4.99 2.87
CA ARG A 182 21.18 5.14 4.10
C ARG A 182 21.35 6.53 4.71
N ILE A 183 20.24 7.12 5.13
CA ILE A 183 20.21 8.37 5.89
C ILE A 183 19.43 8.12 7.17
N SER A 184 20.08 8.25 8.32
CA SER A 184 19.38 8.20 9.61
C SER A 184 18.47 9.42 9.73
N LEU A 185 17.19 9.19 10.03
CA LEU A 185 16.22 10.26 10.27
C LEU A 185 16.04 10.55 11.76
N ASN A 186 16.69 9.77 12.64
CA ASN A 186 16.68 10.00 14.07
C ASN A 186 17.52 11.24 14.37
N THR A 187 16.85 12.31 14.83
CA THR A 187 17.46 13.41 15.60
C THR A 187 17.53 13.04 17.07
#